data_AF-A0A9X1U849-F1
#
_entry.id   AF-A0A9X1U849-F1
#
_cell.length_a   1.000
_cell.length_b   1.000
_cell.length_c   1.000
_cell.angle_alpha   90.00
_cell.angle_beta   90.00
_cell.angle_gamma   90.00
#
_symmetry.space_group_name_H-M   'P 1'
#
loop_
_entity.id
_entity.type
_entity.pdbx_description
1 polymer ?
#
loop_
_entity_poly.entity_id
_entity_poly.type
_entity_poly.pdbx_seq_one_letter_code
_entity_poly.pdbx_strand_id
1 'polypeptide(L)'
;MGKRSSFERREADFYPTPWAAVAPLIPYLRGIHTFAEPCAGDGDLVRHVESLGLRCVYSGDIRHGQDALGLDHYGGAQVIITNPPWSRDVLHRLITHFQNIAPTWLLLDADWAQTKQAAPFLPSCSHIVAIGRVKWIEGSKHTGKDNACWYRFDSNHVAGPVFHGRDQITDQGSIRSLKRRICEQCGKAYERWQRSSSRFCSPACKQQAYRRRLVASPHLEALSVTPAVTSISSIGDEESRYVRHTDVARYKAEGWELLPALDGTHHGEYSALMRRRLSTEFKR
;
A
#
# COMPACT_ATOMS: atom_id res chain seq x y z
N MET A 1 -4.13 5.53 27.22
CA MET A 1 -4.73 4.17 27.25
C MET A 1 -4.07 3.36 26.14
N GLY A 2 -3.11 2.51 26.51
CA GLY A 2 -2.07 2.00 25.60
C GLY A 2 -2.56 0.89 24.67
N LYS A 3 -2.12 0.95 23.41
CA LYS A 3 -2.51 0.05 22.31
C LYS A 3 -2.12 -1.43 22.50
N ARG A 4 -1.44 -1.83 23.60
CA ARG A 4 -0.87 -3.19 23.73
C ARG A 4 -0.84 -3.69 25.19
N SER A 5 -1.14 -4.97 25.35
CA SER A 5 -0.91 -5.80 26.54
C SER A 5 0.58 -5.92 26.86
N SER A 6 0.95 -6.04 28.13
CA SER A 6 2.32 -6.32 28.60
C SER A 6 2.75 -7.74 28.20
N PHE A 7 3.21 -7.92 26.97
CA PHE A 7 3.99 -9.10 26.62
C PHE A 7 5.45 -8.81 26.96
N GLU A 8 6.09 -9.73 27.65
CA GLU A 8 7.52 -9.65 27.94
C GLU A 8 8.28 -9.65 26.60
N ARG A 9 9.10 -8.63 26.39
CA ARG A 9 9.95 -8.56 25.19
C ARG A 9 11.01 -9.65 25.32
N ARG A 10 11.30 -10.33 24.20
CA ARG A 10 12.39 -11.31 24.17
C ARG A 10 13.71 -10.64 24.52
N GLU A 11 14.61 -11.42 25.11
CA GLU A 11 15.99 -10.99 25.38
C GLU A 11 16.61 -10.38 24.11
N ALA A 12 17.23 -9.21 24.27
CA ALA A 12 17.84 -8.42 23.20
C ALA A 12 16.92 -8.05 22.01
N ASP A 13 15.58 -8.07 22.18
CA ASP A 13 14.59 -7.84 21.10
C ASP A 13 14.74 -8.85 19.92
N PHE A 14 15.19 -10.09 20.17
CA PHE A 14 15.42 -11.09 19.12
C PHE A 14 14.14 -11.64 18.48
N TYR A 15 14.00 -11.43 17.16
CA TYR A 15 12.95 -12.03 16.34
C TYR A 15 13.54 -12.57 15.01
N PRO A 16 13.52 -13.90 14.78
CA PRO A 16 13.82 -14.48 13.48
C PRO A 16 12.99 -13.80 12.38
N THR A 17 13.65 -13.32 11.33
CA THR A 17 12.98 -12.58 10.26
C THR A 17 12.39 -13.56 9.25
N PRO A 18 11.05 -13.68 9.14
CA PRO A 18 10.45 -14.64 8.23
C PRO A 18 10.49 -14.17 6.77
N TRP A 19 10.47 -15.12 5.83
CA TRP A 19 10.41 -14.85 4.39
C TRP A 19 9.32 -13.86 3.97
N ALA A 20 8.15 -13.94 4.61
CA ALA A 20 7.02 -13.04 4.34
C ALA A 20 7.36 -11.56 4.58
N ALA A 21 8.34 -11.26 5.44
CA ALA A 21 8.84 -9.90 5.64
C ALA A 21 9.80 -9.47 4.52
N VAL A 22 10.54 -10.41 3.91
CA VAL A 22 11.51 -10.13 2.83
C VAL A 22 10.81 -9.98 1.48
N ALA A 23 9.76 -10.76 1.21
CA ALA A 23 9.12 -10.79 -0.11
C ALA A 23 8.73 -9.39 -0.67
N PRO A 24 8.19 -8.45 0.12
CA PRO A 24 7.88 -7.11 -0.39
C PRO A 24 9.09 -6.24 -0.72
N LEU A 25 10.28 -6.58 -0.21
CA LEU A 25 11.51 -5.83 -0.44
C LEU A 25 12.15 -6.16 -1.80
N ILE A 26 11.86 -7.35 -2.37
CA ILE A 26 12.50 -7.88 -3.58
C ILE A 26 12.57 -6.89 -4.76
N PRO A 27 11.49 -6.15 -5.13
CA PRO A 27 11.55 -5.24 -6.27
C PRO A 27 12.55 -4.09 -6.12
N TYR A 28 12.90 -3.75 -4.88
CA TYR A 28 13.80 -2.65 -4.52
C TYR A 28 15.26 -3.07 -4.43
N LEU A 29 15.57 -4.36 -4.58
CA LEU A 29 16.93 -4.91 -4.55
C LEU A 29 17.51 -5.12 -5.96
N ARG A 30 16.80 -4.70 -7.01
CA ARG A 30 17.27 -4.86 -8.40
C ARG A 30 18.59 -4.11 -8.62
N GLY A 31 19.58 -4.80 -9.18
CA GLY A 31 20.92 -4.25 -9.42
C GLY A 31 21.85 -4.23 -8.20
N ILE A 32 21.36 -4.70 -7.05
CA ILE A 32 22.20 -4.96 -5.87
C ILE A 32 22.75 -6.38 -5.96
N HIS A 33 24.05 -6.53 -5.72
CA HIS A 33 24.75 -7.82 -5.75
C HIS A 33 25.31 -8.21 -4.39
N THR A 34 25.58 -7.25 -3.51
CA THR A 34 26.17 -7.50 -2.18
C THR A 34 25.42 -6.75 -1.09
N PHE A 35 25.28 -7.38 0.07
CA PHE A 35 24.66 -6.78 1.24
C PHE A 35 25.38 -7.14 2.54
N ALA A 36 25.13 -6.34 3.58
CA ALA A 36 25.54 -6.61 4.95
C ALA A 36 24.31 -6.72 5.87
N GLU A 37 24.37 -7.64 6.85
CA GLU A 37 23.39 -7.76 7.93
C GLU A 37 24.09 -7.66 9.30
N PRO A 38 24.21 -6.46 9.88
CA PRO A 38 24.93 -6.24 11.13
C PRO A 38 24.13 -6.52 12.42
N CYS A 39 22.88 -6.99 12.30
CA CYS A 39 22.08 -7.47 13.44
C CYS A 39 21.47 -8.84 13.08
N ALA A 40 22.35 -9.76 12.71
CA ALA A 40 21.99 -10.97 11.96
C ALA A 40 21.15 -11.97 12.74
N GLY A 41 21.13 -11.89 14.07
CA GLY A 41 20.47 -12.89 14.86
C GLY A 41 21.05 -14.28 14.57
N ASP A 42 20.19 -15.22 14.19
CA ASP A 42 20.57 -16.59 13.79
C ASP A 42 20.73 -16.72 12.25
N GLY A 43 20.77 -15.59 11.53
CA GLY A 43 21.03 -15.49 10.08
C GLY A 43 19.84 -15.82 9.18
N ASP A 44 18.60 -15.76 9.65
CA ASP A 44 17.41 -16.03 8.82
C ASP A 44 17.26 -15.04 7.66
N LEU A 45 17.44 -13.75 7.93
CA LEU A 45 17.38 -12.71 6.91
C LEU A 45 18.55 -12.86 5.91
N VAL A 46 19.77 -13.20 6.37
CA VAL A 46 20.90 -13.56 5.50
C VAL A 46 20.47 -14.65 4.51
N ARG A 47 19.99 -15.79 5.02
CA ARG A 47 19.58 -16.93 4.18
C ARG A 47 18.50 -16.54 3.18
N HIS A 48 17.52 -15.75 3.61
CA HIS A 48 16.46 -15.28 2.72
C HIS A 48 16.99 -14.36 1.62
N VAL A 49 17.81 -13.38 1.95
CA VAL A 49 18.36 -12.43 0.96
C VAL A 49 19.34 -13.13 0.01
N GLU A 50 20.14 -14.08 0.51
CA GLU A 50 21.03 -14.89 -0.34
C GLU A 50 20.27 -15.79 -1.31
N SER A 51 19.11 -16.31 -0.91
CA SER A 51 18.24 -17.09 -1.82
C SER A 51 17.72 -16.28 -3.03
N LEU A 52 17.81 -14.95 -2.99
CA LEU A 52 17.51 -14.05 -4.10
C LEU A 52 18.70 -13.85 -5.07
N GLY A 53 19.87 -14.43 -4.77
CA GLY A 53 21.09 -14.32 -5.56
C GLY A 53 22.01 -13.16 -5.16
N LEU A 54 21.74 -12.47 -4.05
CA LEU A 54 22.67 -11.50 -3.47
C LEU A 54 23.71 -12.23 -2.63
N ARG A 55 24.92 -11.68 -2.52
CA ARG A 55 25.98 -12.23 -1.68
C ARG A 55 26.08 -11.46 -0.36
N CYS A 56 26.00 -12.15 0.77
CA CYS A 56 26.30 -11.55 2.05
C CYS A 56 27.82 -11.32 2.14
N VAL A 57 28.26 -10.09 2.41
CA VAL A 57 29.68 -9.75 2.58
C VAL A 57 30.04 -9.45 4.03
N TYR A 58 29.03 -9.30 4.88
CA TYR A 58 29.17 -9.15 6.32
C TYR A 58 27.89 -9.60 7.01
N SER A 59 28.05 -10.43 8.04
CA SER A 59 26.98 -10.83 8.97
C SER A 59 27.54 -10.77 10.39
N GLY A 60 26.84 -10.09 11.30
CA GLY A 60 27.27 -10.00 12.70
C GLY A 60 26.12 -9.75 13.65
N ASP A 61 26.32 -10.06 14.93
CA ASP A 61 25.32 -9.84 15.98
C ASP A 61 25.98 -9.58 17.35
N ILE A 62 25.36 -8.71 18.16
CA ILE A 62 25.87 -8.34 19.49
C ILE A 62 25.94 -9.55 20.44
N ARG A 63 25.05 -10.54 20.27
CA ARG A 63 25.05 -11.77 21.08
C ARG A 63 26.31 -12.63 20.86
N HIS A 64 27.04 -12.38 19.78
CA HIS A 64 28.31 -13.02 19.46
C HIS A 64 29.51 -12.09 19.70
N GLY A 65 29.30 -10.94 20.36
CA GLY A 65 30.35 -9.96 20.65
C GLY A 65 30.64 -8.98 19.52
N GLN A 66 29.82 -8.96 18.46
CA GLN A 66 30.00 -8.04 17.33
C GLN A 66 29.08 -6.83 17.51
N ASP A 67 29.61 -5.76 18.11
CA ASP A 67 28.89 -4.49 18.22
C ASP A 67 28.94 -3.74 16.88
N ALA A 68 27.78 -3.67 16.20
CA ALA A 68 27.64 -2.91 14.97
C ALA A 68 28.05 -1.44 15.15
N LEU A 69 27.70 -0.80 16.27
CA LEU A 69 28.06 0.62 16.48
C LEU A 69 29.56 0.83 16.72
N GLY A 70 30.32 -0.25 16.94
CA GLY A 70 31.78 -0.24 17.07
C GLY A 70 32.55 -0.46 15.76
N LEU A 71 31.85 -0.63 14.63
CA LEU A 71 32.46 -0.93 13.34
C LEU A 71 32.19 0.17 12.32
N ASP A 72 33.22 0.66 11.62
CA ASP A 72 33.06 1.71 10.61
C ASP A 72 32.87 1.17 9.18
N HIS A 73 32.91 -0.15 8.99
CA HIS A 73 32.79 -0.78 7.67
C HIS A 73 32.19 -2.19 7.76
N TYR A 74 31.46 -2.59 6.70
CA TYR A 74 30.78 -3.88 6.60
C TYR A 74 31.12 -4.60 5.28
N GLY A 75 32.41 -4.85 5.06
CA GLY A 75 32.88 -5.63 3.90
C GLY A 75 32.64 -4.99 2.53
N GLY A 76 32.42 -3.66 2.47
CA GLY A 76 32.15 -2.94 1.21
C GLY A 76 30.79 -3.26 0.58
N ALA A 77 29.81 -3.67 1.38
CA ALA A 77 28.46 -3.95 0.92
C ALA A 77 27.83 -2.75 0.17
N GLN A 78 27.12 -3.02 -0.92
CA GLN A 78 26.34 -1.99 -1.63
C GLN A 78 25.14 -1.49 -0.83
N VAL A 79 24.63 -2.32 0.09
CA VAL A 79 23.46 -2.01 0.92
C VAL A 79 23.58 -2.73 2.26
N ILE A 80 23.05 -2.12 3.32
CA ILE A 80 22.79 -2.78 4.60
C ILE A 80 21.33 -3.19 4.64
N ILE A 81 21.02 -4.44 4.99
CA ILE A 81 19.65 -4.93 5.15
C ILE A 81 19.61 -5.66 6.49
N THR A 82 18.84 -5.15 7.45
CA THR A 82 18.81 -5.74 8.79
C THR A 82 17.48 -5.56 9.49
N ASN A 83 17.14 -6.50 10.38
CA ASN A 83 16.10 -6.35 11.38
C ASN A 83 16.77 -5.91 12.69
N PRO A 84 16.90 -4.59 12.95
CA PRO A 84 17.65 -4.10 14.10
C PRO A 84 16.91 -4.41 15.41
N PRO A 85 17.56 -4.24 16.58
CA PRO A 85 16.82 -4.15 17.85
C PRO A 85 15.84 -2.97 17.81
N TRP A 86 14.64 -3.14 18.39
CA TRP A 86 13.56 -2.14 18.31
C TRP A 86 13.56 -1.12 19.46
N SER A 87 14.42 -1.34 20.47
CA SER A 87 14.75 -0.36 21.50
C SER A 87 15.23 0.96 20.88
N ARG A 88 14.52 2.06 21.18
CA ARG A 88 14.56 3.30 20.37
C ARG A 88 15.90 4.02 20.42
N ASP A 89 16.54 4.02 21.58
CA ASP A 89 17.88 4.55 21.81
C ASP A 89 18.93 3.88 20.92
N VAL A 90 18.95 2.54 20.87
CA VAL A 90 19.87 1.78 20.03
C VAL A 90 19.49 1.93 18.56
N LEU A 91 18.21 1.77 18.23
CA LEU A 91 17.70 1.90 16.86
C LEU A 91 18.07 3.23 16.21
N HIS A 92 17.89 4.35 16.93
CA HIS A 92 18.20 5.68 16.39
C HIS A 92 19.69 5.88 16.14
N ARG A 93 20.55 5.32 17.00
CA ARG A 93 22.01 5.32 16.77
C ARG A 93 22.37 4.49 15.53
N LEU A 94 21.74 3.33 15.35
CA LEU A 94 21.95 2.48 14.18
C LEU A 94 21.51 3.17 12.88
N ILE A 95 20.38 3.87 12.86
CA ILE A 95 19.96 4.66 11.69
C ILE A 95 21.04 5.66 11.30
N THR A 96 21.50 6.48 12.26
CA THR A 96 22.53 7.51 12.02
C THR A 96 23.85 6.90 11.55
N HIS A 97 24.25 5.79 12.16
CA HIS A 97 25.50 5.12 11.85
C HIS A 97 25.48 4.47 10.45
N PHE A 98 24.49 3.61 10.19
CA PHE A 98 24.43 2.84 8.95
C PHE A 98 24.22 3.70 7.70
N GLN A 99 23.35 4.73 7.76
CA GLN A 99 23.06 5.57 6.60
C GLN A 99 24.28 6.31 6.05
N ASN A 100 25.32 6.50 6.87
CA ASN A 100 26.59 7.12 6.48
C ASN A 100 27.57 6.13 5.84
N ILE A 101 27.34 4.82 5.99
CA ILE A 101 28.21 3.77 5.45
C ILE A 101 27.69 3.26 4.12
N ALA A 102 26.39 2.95 4.04
CA ALA A 102 25.74 2.49 2.82
C ALA A 102 24.23 2.80 2.88
N PRO A 103 23.54 2.80 1.71
CA PRO A 103 22.09 2.70 1.69
C PRO A 103 21.60 1.59 2.62
N THR A 104 20.64 1.89 3.50
CA THR A 104 20.30 1.00 4.61
C THR A 104 18.80 0.73 4.67
N TRP A 105 18.41 -0.54 4.63
CA TRP A 105 17.06 -1.01 4.87
C TRP A 105 16.91 -1.54 6.30
N LEU A 106 16.01 -0.94 7.08
CA LEU A 106 15.66 -1.37 8.44
C LEU A 106 14.20 -1.81 8.53
N LEU A 107 13.97 -2.95 9.17
CA LEU A 107 12.62 -3.47 9.44
C LEU A 107 12.08 -2.92 10.76
N LEU A 108 11.05 -2.07 10.72
CA LEU A 108 10.53 -1.35 11.90
C LEU A 108 8.99 -1.39 11.98
N ASP A 109 8.44 -0.95 13.12
CA ASP A 109 7.00 -0.72 13.25
C ASP A 109 6.50 0.25 12.16
N ALA A 110 5.37 -0.07 11.54
CA ALA A 110 4.80 0.74 10.46
C ALA A 110 4.36 2.15 10.91
N ASP A 111 3.98 2.31 12.18
CA ASP A 111 3.57 3.59 12.76
C ASP A 111 4.75 4.40 13.33
N TRP A 112 5.98 3.88 13.27
CA TRP A 112 7.16 4.58 13.76
C TRP A 112 7.32 5.96 13.10
N ALA A 113 7.11 6.04 11.78
CA ALA A 113 7.17 7.31 11.03
C ALA A 113 6.14 8.36 11.46
N GLN A 114 5.11 7.97 12.22
CA GLN A 114 4.09 8.89 12.74
C GLN A 114 4.48 9.47 14.12
N THR A 115 5.59 9.01 14.70
CA THR A 115 6.03 9.43 16.03
C THR A 115 6.94 10.66 15.95
N LYS A 116 6.90 11.52 17.00
CA LYS A 116 7.77 12.71 17.09
C LYS A 116 9.26 12.36 17.01
N GLN A 117 9.65 11.23 17.58
CA GLN A 117 11.03 10.75 17.59
C GLN A 117 11.56 10.35 16.19
N ALA A 118 10.68 10.04 15.22
CA ALA A 118 11.11 9.71 13.87
C ALA A 118 11.45 10.96 13.04
N ALA A 119 10.89 12.12 13.41
CA ALA A 119 10.99 13.36 12.63
C ALA A 119 12.43 13.74 12.21
N PRO A 120 13.48 13.59 13.04
CA PRO A 120 14.85 13.90 12.64
C PRO A 120 15.42 13.00 11.54
N PHE A 121 14.91 11.77 11.42
CA PHE A 121 15.42 10.74 10.51
C PHE A 121 14.65 10.66 9.19
N LEU A 122 13.42 11.16 9.17
CA LEU A 122 12.57 11.07 7.97
C LEU A 122 13.16 11.82 6.75
N PRO A 123 13.87 12.97 6.87
CA PRO A 123 14.48 13.62 5.71
C PRO A 123 15.43 12.71 4.91
N SER A 124 16.20 11.85 5.58
CA SER A 124 17.11 10.87 4.96
C SER A 124 16.45 9.52 4.66
N CYS A 125 15.20 9.33 5.07
CA CYS A 125 14.40 8.18 4.68
C CYS A 125 13.85 8.37 3.28
N SER A 126 14.28 7.54 2.34
CA SER A 126 13.85 7.57 0.94
C SER A 126 12.60 6.74 0.65
N HIS A 127 12.44 5.60 1.33
CA HIS A 127 11.36 4.65 1.05
C HIS A 127 10.76 4.14 2.34
N ILE A 128 9.44 3.99 2.35
CA ILE A 128 8.69 3.22 3.35
C ILE A 128 7.90 2.16 2.60
N VAL A 129 8.26 0.89 2.75
CA VAL A 129 7.63 -0.25 2.08
C VAL A 129 6.80 -1.03 3.08
N ALA A 130 5.47 -0.98 2.92
CA ALA A 130 4.54 -1.65 3.81
C ALA A 130 4.53 -3.16 3.57
N ILE A 131 4.78 -3.94 4.64
CA ILE A 131 4.72 -5.41 4.59
C ILE A 131 3.50 -5.96 5.35
N GLY A 132 2.93 -5.17 6.27
CA GLY A 132 1.76 -5.54 7.05
C GLY A 132 2.12 -6.38 8.28
N ARG A 133 1.18 -7.22 8.73
CA ARG A 133 1.39 -8.08 9.91
C ARG A 133 2.36 -9.21 9.58
N VAL A 134 3.40 -9.31 10.40
CA VAL A 134 4.39 -10.38 10.33
C VAL A 134 4.08 -11.43 11.38
N LYS A 135 4.19 -12.71 11.00
CA LYS A 135 4.15 -13.83 11.95
C LYS A 135 5.59 -14.17 12.34
N TRP A 136 6.03 -13.64 13.48
CA TRP A 136 7.42 -13.79 13.95
C TRP A 136 7.75 -15.17 14.52
N ILE A 137 6.73 -15.87 15.04
CA ILE A 137 6.89 -17.19 15.65
C ILE A 137 6.17 -18.20 14.79
N GLU A 138 6.93 -19.03 14.08
CA GLU A 138 6.36 -20.09 13.26
C GLU A 138 5.57 -21.10 14.13
N GLY A 139 4.48 -21.64 13.60
CA GLY A 139 3.60 -22.55 14.34
C GLY A 139 2.73 -21.93 15.44
N SER A 140 2.93 -20.66 15.82
CA SER A 140 2.04 -19.97 16.77
C SER A 140 0.63 -19.74 16.18
N LYS A 141 -0.40 -19.76 17.04
CA LYS A 141 -1.81 -19.61 16.65
C LYS A 141 -2.15 -18.21 16.12
N HIS A 142 -1.38 -17.19 16.52
CA HIS A 142 -1.68 -15.78 16.23
C HIS A 142 -0.56 -15.13 15.44
N THR A 143 -0.93 -14.33 14.44
CA THR A 143 0.01 -13.40 13.78
C THR A 143 0.35 -12.24 14.73
N GLY A 144 1.48 -11.57 14.49
CA GLY A 144 1.85 -10.36 15.23
C GLY A 144 0.70 -9.34 15.29
N LYS A 145 0.62 -8.61 16.41
CA LYS A 145 -0.44 -7.60 16.62
C LYS A 145 -0.20 -6.36 15.76
N ASP A 146 1.04 -6.13 15.37
CA ASP A 146 1.51 -4.88 14.79
C ASP A 146 1.95 -5.06 13.34
N ASN A 147 1.74 -3.99 12.56
CA ASN A 147 2.22 -3.92 11.20
C ASN A 147 3.69 -3.48 11.21
N ALA A 148 4.47 -4.01 10.29
CA ALA A 148 5.84 -3.58 10.04
C ALA A 148 5.99 -2.98 8.63
N CYS A 149 7.07 -2.23 8.46
CA CYS A 149 7.53 -1.67 7.19
C CYS A 149 9.05 -1.79 7.08
N TRP A 150 9.55 -1.89 5.85
CA TRP A 150 10.94 -1.60 5.55
C TRP A 150 11.14 -0.10 5.35
N TYR A 151 12.17 0.46 5.96
CA TYR A 151 12.57 1.86 5.84
C TYR A 151 13.95 1.95 5.20
N ARG A 152 14.09 2.70 4.09
CA ARG A 152 15.39 2.92 3.43
C ARG A 152 15.99 4.26 3.80
N PHE A 153 17.11 4.26 4.52
CA PHE A 153 17.88 5.46 4.86
C PHE A 153 19.13 5.59 3.99
N ASP A 154 19.51 6.83 3.68
CA ASP A 154 20.69 7.17 2.89
C ASP A 154 21.10 8.59 3.26
N SER A 155 22.36 8.80 3.66
CA SER A 155 22.84 10.13 4.10
C SER A 155 22.79 11.19 3.00
N ASN A 156 22.77 10.78 1.72
CA ASN A 156 22.66 11.69 0.59
C ASN A 156 21.21 12.03 0.22
N HIS A 157 20.22 11.39 0.87
CA HIS A 157 18.81 11.67 0.63
C HIS A 157 18.29 12.77 1.55
N VAL A 158 17.47 13.69 1.01
CA VAL A 158 16.92 14.83 1.78
C VAL A 158 15.44 15.11 1.49
N ALA A 159 14.81 14.37 0.57
CA ALA A 159 13.45 14.66 0.12
C ALA A 159 12.35 14.06 1.01
N GLY A 160 12.73 13.26 2.00
CA GLY A 160 11.79 12.47 2.78
C GLY A 160 11.21 11.26 2.02
N PRO A 161 10.36 10.46 2.68
CA PRO A 161 10.03 9.13 2.20
C PRO A 161 8.93 9.11 1.14
N VAL A 162 9.08 8.23 0.16
CA VAL A 162 7.97 7.74 -0.67
C VAL A 162 7.35 6.51 -0.02
N PHE A 163 6.04 6.54 0.19
CA PHE A 163 5.30 5.40 0.74
C PHE A 163 4.89 4.42 -0.37
N HIS A 164 5.19 3.14 -0.16
CA HIS A 164 4.86 2.04 -1.05
C HIS A 164 3.92 1.05 -0.35
N GLY A 165 2.71 0.93 -0.87
CA GLY A 165 1.70 -0.01 -0.36
C GLY A 165 1.92 -1.45 -0.79
N ARG A 166 1.35 -2.39 -0.02
CA ARG A 166 1.52 -3.85 -0.16
C ARG A 166 1.10 -4.43 -1.53
N ASP A 167 0.05 -3.87 -2.15
CA ASP A 167 -0.56 -4.43 -3.38
C ASP A 167 0.18 -4.10 -4.69
N GLN A 168 1.40 -3.59 -4.60
CA GLN A 168 2.19 -3.33 -5.80
C GLN A 168 2.88 -4.58 -6.34
N ILE A 169 2.91 -5.72 -5.65
CA ILE A 169 3.64 -6.91 -6.11
C ILE A 169 2.63 -8.02 -6.43
N THR A 170 2.52 -8.36 -7.71
CA THR A 170 1.84 -9.60 -8.13
C THR A 170 2.74 -10.80 -7.88
N ASP A 171 2.19 -12.01 -7.81
CA ASP A 171 2.90 -13.29 -7.56
C ASP A 171 4.10 -13.58 -8.50
N GLN A 172 4.32 -12.72 -9.51
CA GLN A 172 5.38 -12.82 -10.51
C GLN A 172 6.45 -11.72 -10.38
N GLY A 173 6.53 -10.99 -9.25
CA GLY A 173 7.57 -9.97 -9.03
C GLY A 173 7.45 -8.72 -9.92
N SER A 174 6.34 -8.59 -10.64
CA SER A 174 6.01 -7.40 -11.42
C SER A 174 5.30 -6.39 -10.54
N ILE A 175 5.83 -5.17 -10.50
CA ILE A 175 5.13 -4.00 -9.95
C ILE A 175 3.83 -3.91 -10.73
N ARG A 176 2.64 -3.94 -10.08
CA ARG A 176 1.37 -3.57 -10.71
C ARG A 176 1.62 -2.23 -11.38
N SER A 177 1.84 -2.26 -12.69
CA SER A 177 1.84 -1.07 -13.51
C SER A 177 0.50 -0.43 -13.19
N LEU A 178 0.51 0.65 -12.42
CA LEU A 178 -0.65 1.51 -12.25
C LEU A 178 -1.08 1.76 -13.68
N LYS A 179 -2.17 1.12 -14.13
CA LYS A 179 -2.65 1.25 -15.51
C LYS A 179 -2.64 2.73 -15.80
N ARG A 180 -1.68 3.19 -16.61
CA ARG A 180 -1.57 4.61 -16.92
C ARG A 180 -2.90 4.94 -17.57
N ARG A 181 -3.74 5.73 -16.89
CA ARG A 181 -4.98 6.18 -17.50
C ARG A 181 -4.60 6.86 -18.80
N ILE A 182 -5.37 6.60 -19.85
CA ILE A 182 -5.17 7.18 -21.18
C ILE A 182 -6.36 8.07 -21.49
N CYS A 183 -6.10 9.21 -22.11
CA CYS A 183 -7.13 10.13 -22.55
C CYS A 183 -7.97 9.48 -23.65
N GLU A 184 -9.29 9.45 -23.49
CA GLU A 184 -10.20 8.88 -24.51
C GLU A 184 -10.19 9.64 -25.84
N GLN A 185 -9.72 10.90 -25.84
CA GLN A 185 -9.66 11.71 -27.05
C GLN A 185 -8.32 11.62 -27.79
N CYS A 186 -7.19 11.66 -27.07
CA CYS A 186 -5.86 11.76 -27.68
C CYS A 186 -4.94 10.56 -27.40
N GLY A 187 -5.39 9.59 -26.60
CA GLY A 187 -4.61 8.39 -26.25
C GLY A 187 -3.41 8.63 -25.34
N LYS A 188 -3.06 9.89 -25.05
CA LYS A 188 -1.93 10.22 -24.18
C LYS A 188 -2.16 9.73 -22.76
N ALA A 189 -1.11 9.19 -22.15
CA ALA A 189 -1.09 8.91 -20.73
C ALA A 189 -1.28 10.20 -19.95
N TYR A 190 -2.05 10.10 -18.86
CA TYR A 190 -2.24 11.21 -17.95
C TYR A 190 -0.90 11.59 -17.31
N GLU A 191 -0.49 12.84 -17.49
CA GLU A 191 0.52 13.45 -16.61
C GLU A 191 -0.10 13.51 -15.21
N ARG A 192 0.65 13.07 -14.18
CA ARG A 192 0.13 12.90 -12.81
C ARG A 192 -0.66 14.16 -12.36
N TRP A 193 -1.66 13.94 -11.51
CA TRP A 193 -2.59 14.94 -10.92
C TRP A 193 -3.90 15.23 -11.67
N GLN A 194 -4.54 14.24 -12.29
CA GLN A 194 -5.95 14.36 -12.69
C GLN A 194 -6.85 13.46 -11.84
N ARG A 195 -8.09 13.91 -11.59
CA ARG A 195 -9.08 13.15 -10.80
C ARG A 195 -9.22 11.73 -11.33
N SER A 196 -9.50 10.79 -10.42
CA SER A 196 -9.60 9.38 -10.78
C SER A 196 -10.69 9.06 -11.80
N SER A 197 -11.72 9.91 -11.87
CA SER A 197 -12.83 9.83 -12.82
C SER A 197 -12.61 10.60 -14.14
N SER A 198 -11.45 11.24 -14.33
CA SER A 198 -11.19 11.99 -15.55
C SER A 198 -11.09 11.06 -16.77
N ARG A 199 -11.84 11.39 -17.82
CA ARG A 199 -11.85 10.70 -19.13
C ARG A 199 -10.99 11.41 -20.20
N PHE A 200 -10.72 12.70 -20.00
CA PHE A 200 -9.87 13.51 -20.89
C PHE A 200 -8.67 14.14 -20.16
N CYS A 201 -7.53 14.25 -20.83
CA CYS A 201 -6.30 14.82 -20.26
C CYS A 201 -6.33 16.36 -20.17
N SER A 202 -7.24 17.02 -20.88
CA SER A 202 -7.37 18.49 -20.85
C SER A 202 -8.78 18.94 -21.24
N PRO A 203 -9.18 20.18 -20.90
CA PRO A 203 -10.41 20.78 -21.40
C PRO A 203 -10.50 20.76 -22.94
N ALA A 204 -9.38 20.97 -23.63
CA ALA A 204 -9.31 20.89 -25.09
C ALA A 204 -9.68 19.50 -25.62
N CYS A 205 -9.15 18.43 -25.01
CA CYS A 205 -9.52 17.05 -25.36
C CYS A 205 -11.00 16.76 -25.09
N LYS A 206 -11.55 17.28 -23.98
CA LYS A 206 -12.98 17.14 -23.68
C LYS A 206 -13.86 17.83 -24.74
N GLN A 207 -13.51 19.05 -25.15
CA GLN A 207 -14.26 19.79 -26.18
C GLN A 207 -14.15 19.10 -27.56
N GLN A 208 -12.99 18.58 -27.91
CA GLN A 208 -12.80 17.89 -29.19
C GLN A 208 -13.62 16.58 -29.26
N ALA A 209 -13.68 15.83 -28.16
CA ALA A 209 -14.54 14.64 -28.06
C ALA A 209 -16.03 14.98 -28.21
N TYR A 210 -16.47 16.09 -27.60
CA TYR A 210 -17.84 16.58 -27.75
C TYR A 210 -18.17 16.96 -29.20
N ARG A 211 -17.30 17.72 -29.86
CA ARG A 211 -17.48 18.09 -31.29
C ARG A 211 -17.54 16.86 -32.20
N ARG A 212 -16.68 15.85 -31.97
CA ARG A 212 -16.72 14.60 -32.74
C ARG A 212 -18.05 13.86 -32.60
N ARG A 213 -18.65 13.84 -31.40
CA ARG A 213 -19.98 13.24 -31.19
C ARG A 213 -21.08 13.98 -31.94
N LEU A 214 -21.02 15.31 -31.99
CA LEU A 214 -22.01 16.11 -32.74
C LEU A 214 -21.90 15.91 -34.25
N VAL A 215 -20.70 15.72 -34.78
CA VAL A 215 -20.48 15.45 -36.22
C VAL A 215 -20.85 14.00 -36.60
N ALA A 216 -20.71 13.06 -35.66
CA ALA A 216 -21.02 11.65 -35.88
C ALA A 216 -22.50 11.29 -35.67
N SER A 217 -23.32 12.20 -35.16
CA SER A 217 -24.77 12.01 -35.12
C SER A 217 -25.37 12.34 -36.49
N PRO A 218 -25.99 11.39 -37.22
CA PRO A 218 -26.80 11.76 -38.37
C PRO A 218 -27.95 12.66 -37.89
N HIS A 219 -28.31 13.65 -38.70
CA HIS A 219 -29.50 14.49 -38.52
C HIS A 219 -30.69 13.58 -38.20
N LEU A 220 -31.21 13.65 -36.98
CA LEU A 220 -32.47 13.04 -36.59
C LEU A 220 -33.45 14.16 -36.31
N GLU A 221 -34.52 14.17 -37.09
CA GLU A 221 -35.73 14.95 -36.85
C GLU A 221 -36.21 14.77 -35.41
N ALA A 222 -36.80 15.83 -34.87
CA ALA A 222 -37.25 15.92 -33.50
C ALA A 222 -38.28 14.83 -33.18
N LEU A 223 -37.86 13.82 -32.40
CA LEU A 223 -38.75 12.99 -31.63
C LEU A 223 -38.48 13.21 -30.14
N SER A 224 -39.53 13.65 -29.46
CA SER A 224 -39.62 13.86 -28.03
C SER A 224 -39.39 12.54 -27.28
N VAL A 225 -38.33 12.46 -26.48
CA VAL A 225 -38.18 11.38 -25.49
C VAL A 225 -37.61 11.91 -24.17
N THR A 226 -38.30 11.50 -23.12
CA THR A 226 -38.07 11.65 -21.68
C THR A 226 -36.70 11.11 -21.21
N PRO A 227 -36.18 11.59 -20.06
CA PRO A 227 -34.81 11.28 -19.64
C PRO A 227 -34.67 9.83 -19.15
N ALA A 228 -33.88 9.05 -19.90
CA ALA A 228 -33.52 7.68 -19.54
C ALA A 228 -32.41 7.65 -18.47
N VAL A 229 -32.64 6.78 -17.49
CA VAL A 229 -31.83 6.52 -16.30
C VAL A 229 -30.75 5.49 -16.64
N THR A 230 -29.51 5.78 -16.27
CA THR A 230 -28.33 4.90 -16.42
C THR A 230 -28.51 3.60 -15.62
N SER A 231 -28.41 2.45 -16.31
CA SER A 231 -28.42 1.11 -15.73
C SER A 231 -27.05 0.73 -15.14
N ILE A 232 -27.06 0.03 -14.00
CA ILE A 232 -25.91 -0.65 -13.41
C ILE A 232 -26.18 -2.16 -13.45
N SER A 233 -25.12 -2.89 -13.75
CA SER A 233 -24.99 -4.33 -13.95
C SER A 233 -25.68 -5.22 -12.91
N SER A 234 -26.48 -6.16 -13.41
CA SER A 234 -27.12 -7.26 -12.69
C SER A 234 -26.17 -8.44 -12.51
N ILE A 235 -25.83 -8.74 -11.26
CA ILE A 235 -25.43 -10.08 -10.83
C ILE A 235 -26.27 -10.40 -9.60
N GLY A 236 -27.26 -11.28 -9.77
CA GLY A 236 -28.21 -11.71 -8.74
C GLY A 236 -29.61 -11.09 -8.90
N ASP A 237 -30.66 -11.83 -8.49
CA ASP A 237 -32.09 -11.47 -8.53
C ASP A 237 -32.48 -10.25 -7.65
N GLU A 238 -31.50 -9.44 -7.26
CA GLU A 238 -31.64 -8.29 -6.39
C GLU A 238 -30.97 -7.06 -7.03
N GLU A 239 -31.77 -6.02 -7.27
CA GLU A 239 -31.31 -4.71 -7.73
C GLU A 239 -31.05 -3.82 -6.51
N SER A 240 -29.89 -3.16 -6.43
CA SER A 240 -29.58 -2.23 -5.34
C SER A 240 -29.08 -0.87 -5.86
N ARG A 241 -29.47 0.21 -5.18
CA ARG A 241 -29.18 1.59 -5.61
C ARG A 241 -29.12 2.58 -4.46
N TYR A 242 -28.19 3.54 -4.55
CA TYR A 242 -28.20 4.75 -3.71
C TYR A 242 -29.19 5.78 -4.26
N VAL A 243 -30.11 6.25 -3.42
CA VAL A 243 -31.10 7.30 -3.74
C VAL A 243 -30.97 8.45 -2.75
N ARG A 244 -31.40 9.66 -3.12
CA ARG A 244 -31.43 10.79 -2.16
C ARG A 244 -32.48 10.52 -1.08
N HIS A 245 -32.27 11.04 0.14
CA HIS A 245 -33.24 10.90 1.23
C HIS A 245 -34.64 11.41 0.86
N THR A 246 -34.71 12.50 0.10
CA THR A 246 -35.98 13.07 -0.42
C THR A 246 -36.73 12.11 -1.35
N ASP A 247 -36.02 11.20 -2.01
CA ASP A 247 -36.58 10.29 -3.00
C ASP A 247 -36.99 8.93 -2.39
N VAL A 248 -36.65 8.66 -1.11
CA VAL A 248 -36.90 7.36 -0.44
C VAL A 248 -38.38 7.00 -0.43
N ALA A 249 -39.27 7.95 -0.17
CA ALA A 249 -40.72 7.70 -0.17
C ALA A 249 -41.22 7.24 -1.55
N ARG A 250 -40.68 7.81 -2.63
CA ARG A 250 -41.00 7.43 -4.01
C ARG A 250 -40.56 5.99 -4.30
N TYR A 251 -39.31 5.66 -3.96
CA TYR A 251 -38.78 4.31 -4.20
C TYR A 251 -39.47 3.25 -3.34
N LYS A 252 -39.88 3.56 -2.10
CA LYS A 252 -40.73 2.66 -1.30
C LYS A 252 -42.05 2.34 -2.00
N ALA A 253 -42.69 3.34 -2.63
CA ALA A 253 -43.92 3.13 -3.40
C ALA A 253 -43.68 2.29 -4.66
N GLU A 254 -42.47 2.34 -5.23
CA GLU A 254 -42.05 1.53 -6.38
C GLU A 254 -41.60 0.09 -5.99
N GLY A 255 -41.81 -0.32 -4.73
CA GLY A 255 -41.49 -1.67 -4.23
C GLY A 255 -40.04 -1.86 -3.77
N TRP A 256 -39.31 -0.78 -3.51
CA TRP A 256 -37.95 -0.85 -2.99
C TRP A 256 -37.91 -0.83 -1.46
N GLU A 257 -37.05 -1.67 -0.90
CA GLU A 257 -36.76 -1.81 0.52
C GLU A 257 -35.57 -0.92 0.91
N LEU A 258 -35.71 -0.14 1.99
CA LEU A 258 -34.61 0.65 2.55
C LEU A 258 -33.70 -0.26 3.39
N LEU A 259 -32.41 -0.29 3.08
CA LEU A 259 -31.45 -1.05 3.87
C LEU A 259 -30.96 -0.25 5.09
N PRO A 260 -30.69 -0.90 6.24
CA PRO A 260 -30.06 -0.25 7.38
C PRO A 260 -28.72 0.34 6.95
N ALA A 261 -28.40 1.55 7.42
CA ALA A 261 -27.05 2.07 7.29
C ALA A 261 -26.09 1.10 8.00
N LEU A 262 -25.09 0.58 7.29
CA LEU A 262 -24.04 -0.23 7.91
C LEU A 262 -23.30 0.66 8.91
N ASP A 263 -23.05 0.14 10.12
CA ASP A 263 -22.40 0.87 11.20
C ASP A 263 -21.11 1.54 10.70
N GLY A 264 -21.07 2.88 10.76
CA GLY A 264 -19.94 3.69 10.30
C GLY A 264 -20.02 4.22 8.85
N THR A 265 -21.08 3.90 8.10
CA THR A 265 -21.35 4.45 6.74
C THR A 265 -22.48 5.48 6.74
N HIS A 266 -22.42 6.44 7.66
CA HIS A 266 -23.27 7.63 7.56
C HIS A 266 -22.77 8.52 6.42
N HIS A 267 -23.27 8.30 5.20
CA HIS A 267 -23.10 9.23 4.08
C HIS A 267 -23.99 10.48 4.23
N GLY A 268 -24.05 11.05 5.45
CA GLY A 268 -24.79 12.29 5.74
C GLY A 268 -26.21 12.34 5.17
N GLU A 269 -26.70 13.54 4.88
CA GLU A 269 -28.04 13.83 4.33
C GLU A 269 -28.26 13.38 2.86
N TYR A 270 -27.26 12.80 2.20
CA TYR A 270 -27.21 12.82 0.74
C TYR A 270 -27.60 11.52 0.05
N SER A 271 -27.48 10.35 0.71
CA SER A 271 -27.81 9.08 0.05
C SER A 271 -28.20 7.95 0.98
N ALA A 272 -29.33 7.30 0.68
CA ALA A 272 -29.85 6.08 1.30
C ALA A 272 -29.72 4.89 0.33
N LEU A 273 -29.28 3.73 0.82
CA LEU A 273 -29.19 2.51 0.01
C LEU A 273 -30.53 1.77 0.01
N MET A 274 -31.07 1.50 -1.18
CA MET A 274 -32.33 0.76 -1.36
C MET A 274 -32.14 -0.48 -2.23
N ARG A 275 -32.94 -1.51 -1.99
CA ARG A 275 -32.91 -2.80 -2.70
C ARG A 275 -34.30 -3.17 -3.21
N ARG A 276 -34.40 -3.82 -4.37
CA ARG A 276 -35.64 -4.48 -4.84
C ARG A 276 -35.32 -5.86 -5.39
N ARG A 277 -36.14 -6.85 -5.07
CA ARG A 277 -36.06 -8.18 -5.71
C ARG A 277 -36.75 -8.13 -7.07
N LEU A 278 -36.08 -8.61 -8.10
CA LEU A 278 -36.69 -8.76 -9.42
C LEU A 278 -37.50 -10.06 -9.40
N SER A 279 -38.82 -9.95 -9.41
CA SER A 279 -39.70 -11.12 -9.52
C SER A 279 -39.54 -11.73 -10.91
N THR A 280 -38.96 -12.92 -11.01
CA THR A 280 -39.10 -13.78 -12.19
C THR A 280 -40.54 -14.30 -12.25
N GLU A 281 -41.47 -13.50 -12.77
CA GLU A 281 -42.73 -14.02 -13.29
C GLU A 281 -42.44 -14.81 -14.57
N PHE A 282 -42.21 -16.12 -14.44
CA PHE A 282 -42.47 -17.05 -15.54
C PHE A 282 -43.99 -17.07 -15.77
N LYS A 283 -44.46 -16.26 -16.72
CA LYS A 283 -45.83 -16.34 -17.25
C LYS A 283 -45.91 -17.47 -18.27
N ARG A 284 -46.66 -18.51 -17.86
CA ARG A 284 -47.40 -19.53 -18.63
C ARG A 284 -46.64 -20.43 -19.59
#